data_AF-A0A3B9BKV0-F1
#
_entry.id   AF-A0A3B9BKV0-F1
#
_cell.length_a   1.000
_cell.length_b   1.000
_cell.length_c   1.000
_cell.angle_alpha   90.00
_cell.angle_beta   90.00
_cell.angle_gamma   90.00
#
_symmetry.space_group_name_H-M   'P 1'
#
loop_
_entity.id
_entity.type
_entity.pdbx_description
1 polymer ?
#
loop_
_entity_poly.entity_id
_entity_poly.type
_entity_poly.pdbx_seq_one_letter_code
_entity_poly.pdbx_strand_id
1 'polypeptide(L)' 'MSDNAQTAAPEGGKRRGRFGPRGRQVTAQARHDIRLLLGDASRSRDLLIEHLHLVQDKFGAISAAHLAALAEEMHLP' A
#
# COMPACT_ATOMS: atom_id res chain seq x y z
N MET A 1 -2.25 -28.66 8.44
CA MET A 1 -3.67 -28.42 8.06
C MET A 1 -4.32 -27.69 9.22
N SER A 2 -4.99 -26.58 8.93
CA SER A 2 -5.64 -25.63 9.87
C SER A 2 -4.66 -24.78 10.68
N ASP A 3 -4.82 -23.47 10.89
CA ASP A 3 -5.81 -22.48 10.50
C ASP A 3 -5.17 -21.12 10.85
N ASN A 4 -5.16 -20.14 9.95
CA ASN A 4 -5.20 -18.74 10.39
C ASN A 4 -5.87 -17.87 9.33
N ALA A 5 -7.19 -17.92 9.38
CA ALA A 5 -8.06 -16.96 8.75
C ALA A 5 -7.84 -15.56 9.36
N GLN A 6 -7.46 -14.59 8.54
CA GLN A 6 -7.87 -13.21 8.77
C GLN A 6 -8.00 -12.44 7.46
N THR A 7 -8.97 -12.85 6.64
CA THR A 7 -9.68 -11.94 5.75
C THR A 7 -10.56 -11.03 6.59
N ALA A 8 -10.14 -9.78 6.77
CA ALA A 8 -10.98 -8.74 7.34
C ALA A 8 -10.92 -7.50 6.44
N ALA A 9 -11.58 -7.59 5.29
CA ALA A 9 -12.01 -6.40 4.56
C ALA A 9 -13.20 -5.79 5.32
N PRO A 10 -13.18 -4.51 5.72
CA PRO A 10 -14.37 -3.87 6.24
C PRO A 10 -15.26 -3.44 5.07
N GLU A 11 -16.38 -4.13 4.89
CA GLU A 11 -17.55 -3.55 4.23
C GLU A 11 -18.14 -2.47 5.14
N GLY A 12 -18.22 -1.22 4.65
CA GLY A 12 -18.92 -0.19 5.39
C GLY A 12 -18.77 1.23 4.85
N GLY A 13 -19.85 1.76 4.27
CA GLY A 13 -20.25 3.14 4.57
C GLY A 13 -19.90 4.21 3.54
N LYS A 14 -20.79 4.38 2.57
CA LYS A 14 -21.02 5.59 1.76
C LYS A 14 -20.98 6.88 2.60
N ARG A 15 -19.90 7.68 2.56
CA ARG A 15 -19.88 9.07 3.04
C ARG A 15 -18.93 9.99 2.23
N ARG A 16 -19.56 10.91 1.51
CA ARG A 16 -19.27 12.36 1.33
C ARG A 16 -17.84 12.78 1.00
N GLY A 17 -17.72 13.50 -0.11
CA GLY A 17 -16.48 13.98 -0.73
C GLY A 17 -15.49 14.59 0.24
N ARG A 18 -14.24 14.17 0.10
CA ARG A 18 -13.11 14.77 0.79
C ARG A 18 -12.30 15.54 -0.24
N PHE A 19 -12.52 16.85 -0.29
CA PHE A 19 -11.56 17.79 -0.85
C PHE A 19 -10.27 17.66 -0.01
N GLY A 20 -9.22 17.14 -0.64
CA GLY A 20 -7.86 17.03 -0.10
C GLY A 20 -6.86 17.20 -1.24
N PRO A 21 -5.61 17.61 -0.95
CA PRO A 21 -4.65 18.07 -1.96
C PRO A 21 -4.44 17.00 -3.04
N ARG A 22 -4.29 17.45 -4.30
CA ARG A 22 -4.27 16.61 -5.50
C ARG A 22 -3.31 15.43 -5.35
N GLY A 23 -3.89 14.22 -5.32
CA GLY A 23 -3.18 12.94 -5.25
C GLY A 23 -4.20 11.80 -5.29
N ARG A 24 -3.76 10.60 -5.70
CA ARG A 24 -4.61 9.40 -5.60
C ARG A 24 -4.84 9.09 -4.12
N GLN A 25 -6.10 8.87 -3.74
CA GLN A 25 -6.43 8.54 -2.37
C GLN A 25 -5.82 7.17 -2.01
N VAL A 26 -4.98 7.17 -0.99
CA VAL A 26 -4.39 5.93 -0.48
C VAL A 26 -5.41 5.25 0.43
N THR A 27 -5.73 4.00 0.11
CA THR A 27 -6.63 3.19 0.94
C THR A 27 -5.90 2.72 2.19
N ALA A 28 -6.63 2.54 3.30
CA ALA A 28 -6.05 2.00 4.54
C ALA A 28 -5.43 0.61 4.32
N GLN A 29 -6.05 -0.21 3.46
CA GLN A 29 -5.53 -1.52 3.09
C GLN A 29 -4.18 -1.42 2.37
N ALA A 30 -4.06 -0.57 1.35
CA ALA A 30 -2.80 -0.42 0.61
C ALA A 30 -1.65 0.06 1.51
N ARG A 31 -1.92 0.95 2.48
CA ARG A 31 -0.91 1.34 3.49
C ARG A 31 -0.47 0.18 4.35
N HIS A 32 -1.43 -0.62 4.82
CA HIS A 32 -1.14 -1.78 5.65
C HIS A 32 -0.32 -2.83 4.89
N ASP A 33 -0.73 -3.13 3.66
CA ASP A 33 -0.06 -4.07 2.76
C ASP A 33 1.39 -3.67 2.48
N ILE A 34 1.63 -2.39 2.15
CA ILE A 34 2.99 -1.89 1.91
C ILE A 34 3.84 -1.94 3.17
N ARG A 35 3.30 -1.55 4.34
CA ARG A 35 4.04 -1.62 5.61
C ARG A 35 4.43 -3.04 5.97
N LEU A 36 3.52 -3.99 5.79
CA LEU A 36 3.79 -5.41 6.01
C LEU A 36 4.81 -5.95 5.02
N LEU A 37 4.70 -5.56 3.74
CA LEU A 37 5.62 -6.03 2.70
C LEU A 37 7.04 -5.53 2.93
N LEU A 38 7.21 -4.26 3.30
CA LEU A 38 8.53 -3.69 3.52
C LEU A 38 9.11 -4.05 4.89
N GLY A 39 8.27 -4.29 5.90
CA GLY A 39 8.74 -4.64 7.25
C GLY A 39 9.82 -3.68 7.75
N ASP A 40 10.97 -4.22 8.13
CA ASP A 40 12.15 -3.48 8.62
C ASP A 40 13.12 -3.02 7.51
N ALA A 41 12.77 -3.19 6.22
CA ALA A 41 13.61 -2.76 5.10
C ALA A 41 13.88 -1.24 5.12
N SER A 42 15.02 -0.80 4.59
CA SER A 42 15.33 0.63 4.50
C SER A 42 14.36 1.35 3.55
N ARG A 43 13.90 2.57 3.92
CA ARG A 43 13.06 3.43 3.05
C ARG A 43 13.91 4.35 2.14
N SER A 44 15.17 4.00 1.91
CA SER A 44 16.04 4.78 1.01
C SER A 44 15.46 4.84 -0.41
N ARG A 45 15.59 6.01 -1.03
CA ARG A 45 15.11 6.24 -2.40
C ARG A 45 15.83 5.37 -3.44
N ASP A 46 17.05 4.93 -3.14
CA ASP A 46 17.83 4.05 -4.01
C ASP A 46 17.21 2.64 -4.13
N LEU A 47 16.42 2.23 -3.13
CA LEU A 47 15.70 0.95 -3.11
C LEU A 47 14.33 1.02 -3.80
N LEU A 48 13.97 2.15 -4.41
CA LEU A 48 12.65 2.31 -5.03
C LEU A 48 12.36 1.22 -6.06
N ILE A 49 13.31 0.92 -6.94
CA ILE A 49 13.13 -0.11 -7.97
C ILE A 49 12.93 -1.49 -7.33
N GLU A 50 13.70 -1.81 -6.29
CA GLU A 50 13.54 -3.06 -5.53
C GLU A 50 12.17 -3.17 -4.86
N HIS A 51 11.71 -2.09 -4.22
CA HIS A 51 10.38 -2.09 -3.60
C HIS A 51 9.26 -2.20 -4.63
N LEU A 52 9.40 -1.59 -5.81
CA LEU A 52 8.44 -1.75 -6.91
C LEU A 52 8.38 -3.21 -7.38
N HIS A 53 9.54 -3.87 -7.50
CA HIS A 53 9.60 -5.29 -7.83
C HIS A 53 8.96 -6.16 -6.74
N LEU A 54 9.25 -5.93 -5.46
CA LEU A 54 8.62 -6.66 -4.36
C LEU A 54 7.09 -6.52 -4.35
N VAL A 55 6.59 -5.31 -4.62
CA VAL A 55 5.15 -5.05 -4.73
C VAL A 55 4.57 -5.80 -5.93
N GLN A 56 5.22 -5.75 -7.09
CA GLN A 56 4.76 -6.47 -8.27
C GLN A 56 4.76 -7.99 -8.04
N ASP A 57 5.82 -8.55 -7.46
CA ASP A 57 5.94 -9.98 -7.20
C ASP A 57 4.89 -10.47 -6.20
N LYS A 58 4.56 -9.64 -5.20
CA LYS A 58 3.54 -9.98 -4.20
C LYS A 58 2.12 -9.92 -4.74
N PHE A 59 1.81 -8.92 -5.58
CA PHE A 59 0.43 -8.62 -6.00
C PHE A 59 0.15 -8.93 -7.48
N GLY A 60 1.14 -9.41 -8.23
CA GLY A 60 1.08 -9.69 -9.68
C GLY A 60 1.08 -8.44 -10.56
N ALA A 61 0.77 -7.26 -10.01
CA ALA A 61 0.81 -5.97 -10.68
C ALA A 61 0.91 -4.83 -9.67
N ILE A 62 1.45 -3.69 -10.10
CA ILE A 62 1.51 -2.50 -9.25
C ILE A 62 0.26 -1.66 -9.48
N SER A 63 -0.73 -1.82 -8.59
CA SER A 63 -1.95 -1.02 -8.63
C SER A 63 -1.66 0.45 -8.28
N ALA A 64 -2.52 1.36 -8.74
CA ALA A 64 -2.39 2.78 -8.44
C ALA A 64 -2.48 3.08 -6.92
N ALA A 65 -3.20 2.24 -6.16
CA ALA A 65 -3.29 2.35 -4.70
C ALA A 65 -1.99 1.91 -4.02
N HIS A 66 -1.35 0.83 -4.50
CA HIS A 66 -0.06 0.37 -3.99
C HIS A 66 1.08 1.36 -4.32
N LEU A 67 1.09 1.95 -5.51
CA LEU A 67 2.03 3.01 -5.86
C LEU A 67 1.92 4.22 -4.92
N ALA A 68 0.69 4.68 -4.67
CA ALA A 68 0.47 5.83 -3.81
C ALA A 68 0.81 5.52 -2.34
N ALA A 69 0.50 4.31 -1.86
CA ALA A 69 0.91 3.84 -0.53
C ALA A 69 2.44 3.73 -0.40
N LEU A 70 3.13 3.21 -1.42
CA LEU A 70 4.58 3.10 -1.45
C LEU A 70 5.24 4.48 -1.44
N ALA A 71 4.71 5.43 -2.23
CA ALA A 71 5.20 6.80 -2.24
C ALA A 71 5.04 7.50 -0.88
N GLU A 72 3.90 7.31 -0.21
CA GLU A 72 3.68 7.82 1.15
C GLU A 72 4.64 7.19 2.17
N GLU A 73 4.83 5.86 2.14
CA GLU A 73 5.71 5.13 3.07
C GLU A 73 7.19 5.49 2.87
N MET A 74 7.61 5.78 1.64
CA MET A 74 8.98 6.19 1.30
C MET A 74 9.19 7.72 1.32
N HIS A 75 8.19 8.50 1.72
CA HIS A 75 8.22 9.96 1.71
C HIS A 75 8.66 10.57 0.36
N LEU A 76 8.16 10.01 -0.74
CA LEU A 76 8.41 10.50 -2.10
C LEU A 76 7.48 11.69 -2.44
N PRO A 77 7.97 12.67 -3.21
CA PRO A 77 7.20 13.85 -3.61
C PRO A 77 6.10 13.55 -4.63
#